data_AF-A0A143PIA2-F1
#
_entry.id   AF-A0A143PIA2-F1
#
_cell.length_a   1.000
_cell.length_b   1.000
_cell.length_c   1.000
_cell.angle_alpha   90.00
_cell.angle_beta   90.00
_cell.angle_gamma   90.00
#
_symmetry.space_group_name_H-M   'P 1'
#
loop_
_entity.id
_entity.type
_entity.pdbx_description
1 polymer ?
#
loop_
_entity_poly.entity_id
_entity_poly.type
_entity_poly.pdbx_seq_one_letter_code
_entity_poly.pdbx_strand_id
1 'polypeptide(L)'
;MEMELTSVIPSVPSRFRRGLLALVMATAATTASAQQAPPPAPAPAPPPVASTQLTQPTTPVGPVRRISIDEAVTLSLEQNVSLAVQRMNPGISELDVVQSYAQWLPNLTGQFRFQSLEQPVATTLQSGSANFQQDQWLGNFGMDQLLPTGGFYSLGYQALRNENNNQFATLNPNTQGNFTFSFEQPLLRNRSIDITRQQILVSKNNLAISEMDFRNTVVSTVRDVKNAYWDLVVAQSALAVQRTTLELSLQTLGDNRKRVEVGTMAPIDIVQAEAEVASNEENVIIGEQTVAQAQDQLRALILDPRTVDFWNTTFETTDAPSLATSPVDVDAAVAKAMSGRLDLQQARKQLESNDVRLKYFKNQTLPALSANVDYGLAGLGGTVLHRDGGGLDPGEITSTSSIPYSEVLKDVFGFAFPTWSFSLNVSYPIGRNGNKVNFERQQLTNEQNLLQLRDLERQVVQQVRDLARQVNTNLKRVSTTQAARSLAERRLEAEQKKFGVGLSTTFNVLQAQRDLAEARNNEQRAILDFEKSRVDFEASQEASISGAGAGSLTLGGAIGQGTGSAGSTTSVTPGAGRVGQNR
;
A
#
# COMPACT_ATOMS: atom_id res chain seq x y z
N MET A 1 20.30 40.61 42.93
CA MET A 1 21.72 40.26 43.07
C MET A 1 22.37 40.73 41.79
N GLU A 2 23.06 41.86 41.87
CA GLU A 2 23.74 42.56 40.76
C GLU A 2 25.02 41.85 40.30
N MET A 3 25.49 42.25 39.11
CA MET A 3 26.82 42.16 38.47
C MET A 3 26.78 41.38 37.16
N GLU A 4 27.44 41.78 36.08
CA GLU A 4 27.99 43.04 35.58
C GLU A 4 28.31 42.78 34.09
N LEU A 5 28.47 43.85 33.30
CA LEU A 5 28.70 43.81 31.86
C LEU A 5 30.05 43.21 31.47
N THR A 6 30.12 42.59 30.29
CA THR A 6 31.31 42.74 29.43
C THR A 6 30.91 42.73 27.96
N SER A 7 31.29 43.81 27.27
CA SER A 7 31.10 44.11 25.85
C SER A 7 32.01 43.29 24.94
N VAL A 8 31.53 42.82 23.78
CA VAL A 8 32.31 42.77 22.51
C VAL A 8 31.33 42.82 21.33
N ILE A 9 31.52 43.81 20.44
CA ILE A 9 30.87 43.96 19.12
C ILE A 9 31.71 43.18 18.09
N PRO A 10 31.09 42.60 17.05
CA PRO A 10 31.52 42.96 15.71
C PRO A 10 30.36 43.25 14.75
N SER A 11 30.55 44.32 14.00
CA SER A 11 29.74 44.82 12.88
C SER A 11 29.71 43.86 11.69
N VAL A 12 28.53 43.59 11.14
CA VAL A 12 28.33 42.91 9.86
C VAL A 12 27.89 43.95 8.82
N PRO A 13 28.61 44.11 7.68
CA PRO A 13 28.18 45.02 6.63
C PRO A 13 27.16 44.35 5.71
N SER A 14 26.16 45.15 5.36
CA SER A 14 25.11 44.88 4.39
C SER A 14 25.61 44.83 2.94
N ARG A 15 24.82 44.12 2.12
CA ARG A 15 24.55 44.28 0.67
C ARG A 15 25.13 43.20 -0.24
N PHE A 16 24.24 42.41 -0.85
CA PHE A 16 24.37 42.00 -2.24
C PHE A 16 22.99 41.78 -2.88
N ARG A 17 22.70 42.55 -3.94
CA ARG A 17 21.64 42.27 -4.91
C ARG A 17 22.27 42.26 -6.30
N ARG A 18 22.07 41.12 -6.98
CA ARG A 18 21.95 40.88 -8.43
C ARG A 18 23.10 41.25 -9.38
N GLY A 19 23.47 40.31 -10.25
CA GLY A 19 24.02 40.64 -11.57
C GLY A 19 24.98 39.62 -12.20
N LEU A 20 24.41 38.55 -12.75
CA LEU A 20 24.83 37.70 -13.89
C LEU A 20 25.93 38.26 -14.83
N LEU A 21 27.00 37.47 -15.10
CA LEU A 21 27.60 37.16 -16.42
C LEU A 21 28.97 36.45 -16.25
N ALA A 22 29.11 35.20 -16.70
CA ALA A 22 30.39 34.62 -17.14
C ALA A 22 30.17 33.26 -17.80
N LEU A 23 30.37 33.15 -19.10
CA LEU A 23 30.88 31.92 -19.70
C LEU A 23 31.65 32.26 -20.98
N VAL A 24 32.97 32.13 -20.90
CA VAL A 24 33.93 32.27 -22.00
C VAL A 24 34.28 30.87 -22.49
N MET A 25 34.35 30.76 -23.82
CA MET A 25 34.71 29.58 -24.61
C MET A 25 36.12 29.08 -24.33
N ALA A 26 36.28 27.75 -24.30
CA ALA A 26 37.56 27.09 -24.58
C ALA A 26 37.28 25.82 -25.41
N THR A 27 37.67 25.90 -26.68
CA THR A 27 37.68 24.82 -27.67
C THR A 27 38.87 23.89 -27.44
N ALA A 28 38.62 22.58 -27.30
CA ALA A 28 39.64 21.55 -27.41
C ALA A 28 39.25 20.59 -28.54
N ALA A 29 40.10 20.54 -29.57
CA ALA A 29 39.99 19.64 -30.70
C ALA A 29 40.67 18.30 -30.35
N THR A 30 39.93 17.20 -30.47
CA THR A 30 40.51 15.84 -30.48
C THR A 30 40.10 15.14 -31.77
N THR A 31 41.10 14.83 -32.59
CA THR A 31 41.03 14.06 -33.83
C THR A 31 40.71 12.60 -33.53
N ALA A 32 39.62 12.08 -34.11
CA ALA A 32 39.30 10.66 -34.10
C ALA A 32 39.96 9.97 -35.31
N SER A 33 40.93 9.11 -35.04
CA SER A 33 41.50 8.17 -36.01
C SER A 33 40.58 6.96 -36.17
N ALA A 34 40.17 6.66 -37.40
CA ALA A 34 39.41 5.47 -37.75
C ALA A 34 40.27 4.21 -37.56
N GLN A 35 39.84 3.31 -36.68
CA GLN A 35 40.49 2.02 -36.45
C GLN A 35 39.76 0.94 -37.24
N GLN A 36 40.50 0.35 -38.18
CA GLN A 36 40.07 -0.70 -39.10
C GLN A 36 39.77 -2.01 -38.34
N ALA A 37 38.64 -2.64 -38.63
CA ALA A 37 38.24 -3.93 -38.06
C ALA A 37 39.13 -5.07 -38.62
N PRO A 38 39.61 -6.02 -37.80
CA PRO A 38 40.30 -7.21 -38.28
C PRO A 38 39.33 -8.26 -38.89
N PRO A 39 39.79 -9.11 -39.82
CA PRO A 39 38.97 -10.13 -40.47
C PRO A 39 38.61 -11.30 -39.53
N PRO A 40 37.54 -12.07 -39.83
CA PRO A 40 37.03 -13.12 -38.95
C PRO A 40 37.95 -14.35 -38.95
N ALA A 41 38.20 -14.89 -37.75
CA ALA A 41 38.92 -16.14 -37.54
C ALA A 41 38.02 -17.37 -37.80
N PRO A 42 38.57 -18.51 -38.24
CA PRO A 42 37.81 -19.72 -38.53
C PRO A 42 37.31 -20.44 -37.28
N ALA A 43 36.19 -21.17 -37.42
CA ALA A 43 35.45 -21.85 -36.35
C ALA A 43 36.29 -22.89 -35.58
N PRO A 44 36.13 -23.01 -34.25
CA PRO A 44 36.75 -24.09 -33.48
C PRO A 44 35.97 -25.41 -33.64
N ALA A 45 36.70 -26.52 -33.70
CA ALA A 45 36.17 -27.88 -33.70
C ALA A 45 35.48 -28.22 -32.35
N PRO A 46 34.47 -29.11 -32.32
CA PRO A 46 33.79 -29.48 -31.08
C PRO A 46 34.73 -30.29 -30.16
N PRO A 47 34.72 -30.04 -28.83
CA PRO A 47 35.48 -30.84 -27.88
C PRO A 47 34.86 -32.24 -27.68
N PRO A 48 35.64 -33.25 -27.26
CA PRO A 48 35.12 -34.57 -26.96
C PRO A 48 34.21 -34.55 -25.74
N VAL A 49 33.11 -35.31 -25.80
CA VAL A 49 32.21 -35.59 -24.67
C VAL A 49 33.00 -36.25 -23.53
N ALA A 50 33.32 -35.47 -22.51
CA ALA A 50 33.74 -36.00 -21.23
C ALA A 50 32.50 -36.62 -20.55
N SER A 51 32.58 -37.89 -20.17
CA SER A 51 31.62 -38.52 -19.28
C SER A 51 31.70 -37.86 -17.91
N THR A 52 30.87 -36.85 -17.69
CA THR A 52 30.62 -36.30 -16.36
C THR A 52 29.96 -37.40 -15.54
N GLN A 53 30.74 -38.08 -14.68
CA GLN A 53 30.18 -38.83 -13.58
C GLN A 53 29.41 -37.84 -12.72
N LEU A 54 28.09 -37.90 -12.78
CA LEU A 54 27.20 -37.19 -11.87
C LEU A 54 27.50 -37.71 -10.46
N THR A 55 28.17 -36.90 -9.66
CA THR A 55 28.20 -37.09 -8.20
C THR A 55 26.76 -37.10 -7.71
N GLN A 56 26.34 -38.22 -7.10
CA GLN A 56 25.04 -38.35 -6.44
C GLN A 56 24.83 -37.16 -5.50
N PRO A 57 23.66 -36.49 -5.54
CA PRO A 57 23.32 -35.50 -4.53
C PRO A 57 23.27 -36.19 -3.17
N THR A 58 24.16 -35.79 -2.28
CA THR A 58 24.06 -36.16 -0.87
C THR A 58 22.79 -35.52 -0.32
N THR A 59 21.84 -36.37 0.10
CA THR A 59 20.60 -35.93 0.76
C THR A 59 20.99 -35.08 1.98
N PRO A 60 20.58 -33.79 2.07
CA PRO A 60 20.85 -33.01 3.27
C PRO A 60 20.04 -33.61 4.41
N VAL A 61 20.72 -34.24 5.37
CA VAL A 61 20.10 -34.76 6.61
C VAL A 61 19.80 -33.57 7.51
N GLY A 62 18.77 -32.81 7.17
CA GLY A 62 18.16 -31.85 8.09
C GLY A 62 17.08 -32.51 8.94
N PRO A 63 16.56 -31.83 9.98
CA PRO A 63 15.49 -32.37 10.80
C PRO A 63 14.24 -32.62 9.96
N VAL A 64 13.72 -33.86 10.04
CA VAL A 64 12.45 -34.24 9.41
C VAL A 64 11.31 -33.88 10.35
N ARG A 65 10.43 -32.98 9.91
CA ARG A 65 9.24 -32.55 10.65
C ARG A 65 8.00 -33.16 10.02
N ARG A 66 7.29 -33.97 10.81
CA ARG A 66 5.94 -34.42 10.45
C ARG A 66 4.95 -33.31 10.70
N ILE A 67 4.10 -33.03 9.72
CA ILE A 67 3.15 -31.92 9.78
C ILE A 67 1.78 -32.37 9.28
N SER A 68 0.73 -31.92 9.96
CA SER A 68 -0.66 -32.05 9.51
C SER A 68 -1.15 -30.73 8.89
N ILE A 69 -2.26 -30.77 8.17
CA ILE A 69 -2.87 -29.58 7.57
C ILE A 69 -3.25 -28.54 8.61
N ASP A 70 -3.78 -28.96 9.77
CA ASP A 70 -4.18 -28.06 10.86
C ASP A 70 -2.96 -27.45 11.55
N GLU A 71 -1.88 -28.21 11.71
CA GLU A 71 -0.61 -27.69 12.22
C GLU A 71 -0.01 -26.68 11.25
N ALA A 72 -0.02 -26.95 9.94
CA ALA A 72 0.45 -26.02 8.92
C ALA A 72 -0.34 -24.71 8.93
N VAL A 73 -1.67 -24.77 9.06
CA VAL A 73 -2.52 -23.59 9.20
C VAL A 73 -2.18 -22.83 10.48
N THR A 74 -2.05 -23.51 11.62
CA THR A 74 -1.72 -22.87 12.90
C THR A 74 -0.38 -22.14 12.83
N LEU A 75 0.66 -22.80 12.31
CA LEU A 75 1.97 -22.18 12.10
C LEU A 75 1.92 -20.98 11.17
N SER A 76 1.13 -21.04 10.09
CA SER A 76 0.94 -19.89 9.20
C SER A 76 0.29 -18.70 9.91
N LEU A 77 -0.69 -18.92 10.79
CA LEU A 77 -1.34 -17.83 11.50
C LEU A 77 -0.42 -17.18 12.54
N GLU A 78 0.55 -17.93 13.07
CA GLU A 78 1.50 -17.45 14.07
C GLU A 78 2.77 -16.84 13.47
N GLN A 79 3.30 -17.42 12.40
CA GLN A 79 4.65 -17.14 11.90
C GLN A 79 4.68 -16.47 10.52
N ASN A 80 3.55 -16.41 9.80
CA ASN A 80 3.54 -15.81 8.47
C ASN A 80 3.78 -14.30 8.52
N VAL A 81 4.87 -13.86 7.90
CA VAL A 81 5.31 -12.46 7.91
C VAL A 81 4.33 -11.54 7.16
N SER A 82 3.74 -11.99 6.04
CA SER A 82 2.80 -11.15 5.28
C SER A 82 1.50 -10.93 6.06
N LEU A 83 1.04 -11.93 6.81
CA LEU A 83 -0.08 -11.79 7.73
C LEU A 83 0.26 -10.85 8.91
N ALA A 84 1.48 -10.95 9.45
CA ALA A 84 1.95 -10.05 10.50
C ALA A 84 1.97 -8.57 10.05
N VAL A 85 2.36 -8.30 8.80
CA VAL A 85 2.27 -6.96 8.20
C VAL A 85 0.80 -6.51 8.09
N GLN A 86 -0.08 -7.35 7.55
CA GLN A 86 -1.50 -7.02 7.40
C GLN A 86 -2.21 -6.80 8.74
N ARG A 87 -1.77 -7.45 9.81
CA ARG A 87 -2.28 -7.26 11.18
C ARG A 87 -2.04 -5.84 11.71
N MET A 88 -1.04 -5.12 11.21
CA MET A 88 -0.75 -3.75 11.66
C MET A 88 -1.71 -2.71 11.05
N ASN A 89 -2.30 -2.99 9.88
CA ASN A 89 -3.12 -2.04 9.13
C ASN A 89 -4.37 -1.53 9.88
N PRO A 90 -5.14 -2.38 10.60
CA PRO A 90 -6.23 -1.88 11.44
C PRO A 90 -5.75 -0.92 12.54
N GLY A 91 -4.61 -1.21 13.18
CA GLY A 91 -4.03 -0.33 14.20
C GLY A 91 -3.59 1.03 13.63
N ILE A 92 -3.03 1.04 12.41
CA ILE A 92 -2.71 2.28 11.69
C ILE A 92 -4.00 3.07 11.38
N SER A 93 -5.04 2.38 10.88
CA SER A 93 -6.33 3.01 10.56
C SER A 93 -7.05 3.54 11.81
N GLU A 94 -6.86 2.90 12.97
CA GLU A 94 -7.35 3.41 14.24
C GLU A 94 -6.66 4.73 14.62
N LEU A 95 -5.34 4.82 14.42
CA LEU A 95 -4.60 6.06 14.62
C LEU A 95 -5.05 7.17 13.67
N ASP A 96 -5.46 6.86 12.43
CA ASP A 96 -6.04 7.84 11.50
C ASP A 96 -7.38 8.40 12.00
N VAL A 97 -8.20 7.55 12.66
CA VAL A 97 -9.42 7.99 13.34
C VAL A 97 -9.06 8.94 14.49
N VAL A 98 -8.09 8.57 15.33
CA VAL A 98 -7.60 9.42 16.43
C VAL A 98 -7.05 10.76 15.91
N GLN A 99 -6.28 10.75 14.82
CA GLN A 99 -5.78 11.96 14.16
C GLN A 99 -6.93 12.85 13.66
N SER A 100 -8.00 12.26 13.15
CA SER A 100 -9.20 12.99 12.73
C SER A 100 -9.90 13.66 13.93
N TYR A 101 -9.93 12.99 15.09
CA TYR A 101 -10.41 13.57 16.35
C TYR A 101 -9.49 14.65 16.90
N ALA A 102 -8.18 14.57 16.65
CA ALA A 102 -7.20 15.55 17.11
C ALA A 102 -7.46 16.96 16.54
N GLN A 103 -8.20 17.09 15.43
CA GLN A 103 -8.64 18.37 14.88
C GLN A 103 -9.59 19.15 15.81
N TRP A 104 -10.22 18.48 16.78
CA TRP A 104 -11.06 19.11 17.81
C TRP A 104 -10.31 19.40 19.11
N LEU A 105 -9.02 19.07 19.18
CA LEU A 105 -8.20 19.45 20.33
C LEU A 105 -7.79 20.92 20.21
N PRO A 106 -7.62 21.62 21.34
CA PRO A 106 -7.13 22.98 21.31
C PRO A 106 -5.68 23.03 20.85
N ASN A 107 -5.39 24.01 20.00
CA ASN A 107 -4.06 24.32 19.52
C ASN A 107 -3.52 25.55 20.27
N LEU A 108 -2.31 25.45 20.83
CA LEU A 108 -1.63 26.54 21.51
C LEU A 108 -0.53 27.10 20.62
N THR A 109 -0.55 28.41 20.41
CA THR A 109 0.42 29.12 19.58
C THR A 109 1.17 30.16 20.41
N GLY A 110 2.45 30.31 20.12
CA GLY A 110 3.33 31.30 20.74
C GLY A 110 4.33 31.79 19.70
N GLN A 111 4.38 33.10 19.47
CA GLN A 111 5.30 33.71 18.53
C GLN A 111 5.92 34.95 19.16
N PHE A 112 7.24 35.00 19.16
CA PHE A 112 7.99 36.22 19.47
C PHE A 112 8.66 36.72 18.20
N ARG A 113 8.52 38.00 17.92
CA ARG A 113 9.12 38.66 16.76
C ARG A 113 9.74 39.96 17.21
N PHE A 114 11.00 40.16 16.84
CA PHE A 114 11.64 41.46 16.83
C PHE A 114 11.75 41.94 15.38
N GLN A 115 11.43 43.20 15.15
CA GLN A 115 11.56 43.83 13.85
C GLN A 115 12.13 45.23 14.05
N SER A 116 13.22 45.53 13.33
CA SER A 116 13.76 46.87 13.22
C SER A 116 13.53 47.37 11.80
N LEU A 117 12.95 48.56 11.69
CA LEU A 117 12.66 49.24 10.43
C LEU A 117 13.38 50.58 10.43
N GLU A 118 14.19 50.83 9.41
CA GLU A 118 14.79 52.13 9.15
C GLU A 118 14.47 52.54 7.72
N GLN A 119 13.80 53.68 7.56
CA GLN A 119 13.38 54.18 6.25
C GLN A 119 13.54 55.71 6.16
N PRO A 120 13.89 56.26 4.99
CA PRO A 120 13.91 57.70 4.79
C PRO A 120 12.49 58.27 4.87
N VAL A 121 12.35 59.47 5.44
CA VAL A 121 11.06 60.17 5.53
C VAL A 121 11.00 61.35 4.57
N ALA A 122 9.81 61.59 3.99
CA ALA A 122 9.59 62.72 3.09
C ALA A 122 9.47 64.06 3.81
N THR A 123 9.21 64.03 5.12
CA THR A 123 9.10 65.21 5.98
C THR A 123 9.73 64.93 7.34
N THR A 124 10.50 65.89 7.84
CA THR A 124 11.09 65.83 9.19
C THR A 124 10.05 65.92 10.29
N LEU A 125 8.79 66.28 10.00
CA LEU A 125 7.70 66.22 10.98
C LEU A 125 7.34 64.78 11.41
N GLN A 126 7.77 63.78 10.65
CA GLN A 126 7.46 62.37 10.92
C GLN A 126 8.39 61.73 11.96
N SER A 127 9.65 62.17 12.05
CA SER A 127 10.66 61.61 12.97
C SER A 127 11.58 62.63 13.63
N GLY A 128 11.50 63.91 13.25
CA GLY A 128 12.48 64.93 13.62
C GLY A 128 13.88 64.72 13.04
N SER A 129 14.03 63.76 12.10
CA SER A 129 15.28 63.40 11.41
C SER A 129 15.00 63.10 9.93
N ALA A 130 16.05 62.85 9.13
CA ALA A 130 15.95 62.41 7.74
C ALA A 130 15.53 60.93 7.60
N ASN A 131 15.63 60.15 8.68
CA ASN A 131 15.22 58.75 8.78
C ASN A 131 14.19 58.55 9.89
N PHE A 132 13.25 57.63 9.68
CA PHE A 132 12.37 57.07 10.70
C PHE A 132 12.89 55.69 11.07
N GLN A 133 13.23 55.53 12.34
CA GLN A 133 13.65 54.27 12.93
C GLN A 133 12.56 53.78 13.87
N GLN A 134 12.21 52.51 13.75
CA GLN A 134 11.20 51.85 14.56
C GLN A 134 11.63 50.44 14.92
N ASP A 135 11.71 50.18 16.21
CA ASP A 135 11.96 48.87 16.79
C ASP A 135 10.67 48.34 17.41
N GLN A 136 10.28 47.13 17.01
CA GLN A 136 9.05 46.49 17.39
C GLN A 136 9.34 45.12 17.99
N TRP A 137 8.89 44.90 19.23
CA TRP A 137 8.83 43.59 19.85
C TRP A 137 7.37 43.16 19.93
N LEU A 138 7.07 42.00 19.37
CA LEU A 138 5.74 41.42 19.30
C LEU A 138 5.75 40.02 19.92
N GLY A 139 5.01 39.83 20.99
CA GLY A 139 4.68 38.52 21.56
C GLY A 139 3.21 38.21 21.29
N ASN A 140 2.92 37.19 20.48
CA ASN A 140 1.58 36.68 20.28
C ASN A 140 1.46 35.33 20.96
N PHE A 141 0.48 35.18 21.84
CA PHE A 141 0.08 33.90 22.40
C PHE A 141 -1.36 33.65 22.04
N GLY A 142 -1.70 32.43 21.66
CA GLY A 142 -3.06 32.11 21.25
C GLY A 142 -3.45 30.69 21.61
N MET A 143 -4.75 30.49 21.74
CA MET A 143 -5.39 29.19 21.86
C MET A 143 -6.58 29.17 20.92
N ASP A 144 -6.66 28.19 20.03
CA ASP A 144 -7.77 28.04 19.12
C ASP A 144 -8.31 26.61 19.13
N GLN A 145 -9.62 26.44 18.97
CA GLN A 145 -10.23 25.11 18.97
C GLN A 145 -11.48 25.07 18.08
N LEU A 146 -11.56 24.03 17.25
CA LEU A 146 -12.77 23.67 16.54
C LEU A 146 -13.64 22.76 17.42
N LEU A 147 -14.88 23.16 17.66
CA LEU A 147 -15.86 22.40 18.41
C LEU A 147 -16.54 21.35 17.51
N PRO A 148 -17.01 20.21 18.08
CA PRO A 148 -17.75 19.19 17.33
C PRO A 148 -19.05 19.68 16.66
N THR A 149 -19.59 20.82 17.11
CA THR A 149 -20.76 21.48 16.50
C THR A 149 -20.44 22.21 15.19
N GLY A 150 -19.16 22.33 14.83
CA GLY A 150 -18.65 23.16 13.75
C GLY A 150 -18.36 24.61 14.17
N GLY A 151 -18.62 24.97 15.44
CA GLY A 151 -18.24 26.27 15.99
C GLY A 151 -16.73 26.34 16.24
N PHE A 152 -16.15 27.52 16.11
CA PHE A 152 -14.74 27.77 16.33
C PHE A 152 -14.58 28.88 17.36
N TYR A 153 -13.69 28.69 18.33
CA TYR A 153 -13.30 29.78 19.22
C TYR A 153 -11.79 29.98 19.19
N SER A 154 -11.38 31.23 19.37
CA SER A 154 -9.98 31.59 19.55
C SER A 154 -9.84 32.59 20.69
N LEU A 155 -8.75 32.43 21.43
CA LEU A 155 -8.26 33.32 22.46
C LEU A 155 -6.89 33.79 22.00
N GLY A 156 -6.62 35.08 22.11
CA GLY A 156 -5.37 35.69 21.69
C GLY A 156 -4.91 36.71 22.73
N TYR A 157 -3.62 36.75 22.98
CA TYR A 157 -2.97 37.81 23.72
C TYR A 157 -1.77 38.32 22.93
N GLN A 158 -1.83 39.59 22.56
CA GLN A 158 -0.77 40.29 21.86
C GLN A 158 -0.10 41.30 22.78
N ALA A 159 1.17 41.07 23.06
CA ALA A 159 2.08 41.98 23.70
C ALA A 159 2.89 42.72 22.63
N LEU A 160 2.73 44.03 22.54
CA LEU A 160 3.45 44.86 21.59
C LEU A 160 4.28 45.90 22.35
N ARG A 161 5.57 45.98 22.10
CA ARG A 161 6.40 47.13 22.46
C ARG A 161 6.86 47.81 21.18
N ASN A 162 6.60 49.09 21.07
CA ASN A 162 7.00 49.91 19.93
C ASN A 162 7.88 51.05 20.42
N GLU A 163 9.09 51.11 19.89
CA GLU A 163 10.04 52.18 20.13
C GLU A 163 10.32 52.84 18.79
N ASN A 164 10.22 54.15 18.72
CA ASN A 164 10.52 54.88 17.48
C ASN A 164 11.27 56.17 17.77
N ASN A 165 11.83 56.79 16.75
CA ASN A 165 12.55 58.06 16.92
C ASN A 165 11.66 59.30 16.76
N ASN A 166 10.33 59.18 16.80
CA ASN A 166 9.44 60.33 16.59
C ASN A 166 9.53 61.32 17.76
N GLN A 167 10.08 62.51 17.50
CA GLN A 167 10.24 63.58 18.48
C GLN A 167 8.90 64.12 19.02
N PHE A 168 7.79 63.92 18.31
CA PHE A 168 6.44 64.32 18.74
C PHE A 168 5.71 63.22 19.54
N ALA A 169 6.32 62.05 19.75
CA ALA A 169 5.69 60.98 20.53
C ALA A 169 5.66 61.35 22.03
N THR A 170 4.45 61.37 22.62
CA THR A 170 4.25 61.57 24.06
C THR A 170 4.52 60.31 24.87
N LEU A 171 4.36 59.12 24.27
CA LEU A 171 4.55 57.82 24.91
C LEU A 171 5.52 56.99 24.06
N ASN A 172 6.76 56.85 24.52
CA ASN A 172 7.82 56.18 23.78
C ASN A 172 8.94 55.64 24.70
N PRO A 173 9.27 54.34 24.69
CA PRO A 173 8.53 53.28 23.98
C PRO A 173 7.10 53.18 24.50
N ASN A 174 6.15 52.88 23.61
CA ASN A 174 4.80 52.49 24.02
C ASN A 174 4.71 50.96 24.10
N THR A 175 4.01 50.47 25.12
CA THR A 175 3.68 49.06 25.28
C THR A 175 2.18 48.89 25.24
N GLN A 176 1.71 47.88 24.53
CA GLN A 176 0.30 47.57 24.36
C GLN A 176 0.08 46.10 24.69
N GLY A 177 -1.03 45.82 25.36
CA GLY A 177 -1.53 44.47 25.60
C GLY A 177 -2.92 44.38 25.03
N ASN A 178 -3.13 43.50 24.06
CA ASN A 178 -4.45 43.28 23.46
C ASN A 178 -4.85 41.83 23.72
N PHE A 179 -5.92 41.63 24.48
CA PHE A 179 -6.57 40.33 24.60
C PHE A 179 -7.76 40.28 23.66
N THR A 180 -7.91 39.19 22.91
CA THR A 180 -9.00 38.98 21.96
C THR A 180 -9.63 37.61 22.18
N PHE A 181 -10.93 37.57 22.33
CA PHE A 181 -11.75 36.38 22.24
C PHE A 181 -12.64 36.48 21.01
N SER A 182 -12.61 35.47 20.16
CA SER A 182 -13.49 35.37 18.98
C SER A 182 -14.22 34.04 19.01
N PHE A 183 -15.51 34.05 18.70
CA PHE A 183 -16.35 32.86 18.58
C PHE A 183 -17.17 32.93 17.29
N GLU A 184 -16.99 31.95 16.41
CA GLU A 184 -17.76 31.79 15.18
C GLU A 184 -18.62 30.52 15.26
N GLN A 185 -19.92 30.64 14.98
CA GLN A 185 -20.84 29.51 14.90
C GLN A 185 -21.53 29.48 13.53
N PRO A 186 -21.28 28.46 12.68
CA PRO A 186 -22.08 28.24 11.49
C PRO A 186 -23.51 27.83 11.86
N LEU A 187 -24.50 28.48 11.23
CA LEU A 187 -25.93 28.27 11.49
C LEU A 187 -26.64 27.46 10.39
N LEU A 188 -26.11 27.44 9.16
CA LEU A 188 -26.70 26.70 8.03
C LEU A 188 -25.69 25.74 7.39
N ARG A 189 -24.87 26.23 6.46
CA ARG A 189 -23.72 25.50 5.89
C ARG A 189 -22.72 25.16 6.99
N ASN A 190 -22.16 23.96 6.97
CA ASN A 190 -21.27 23.39 7.99
C ASN A 190 -21.91 23.17 9.38
N ARG A 191 -23.21 23.41 9.58
CA ARG A 191 -23.85 23.12 10.89
C ARG A 191 -24.07 21.62 11.12
N SER A 192 -24.67 20.92 10.15
CA SER A 192 -25.04 19.50 10.31
C SER A 192 -23.90 18.53 10.00
N ILE A 193 -23.06 18.88 9.04
CA ILE A 193 -21.88 18.14 8.64
C ILE A 193 -20.88 19.14 8.08
N ASP A 194 -19.65 19.09 8.58
CA ASP A 194 -18.51 19.86 8.10
C ASP A 194 -17.43 18.89 7.58
N ILE A 195 -16.30 19.45 7.15
CA ILE A 195 -15.20 18.66 6.62
C ILE A 195 -14.61 17.70 7.67
N THR A 196 -14.47 18.15 8.91
CA THR A 196 -13.88 17.35 10.00
C THR A 196 -14.79 16.19 10.40
N ARG A 197 -16.10 16.40 10.56
CA ARG A 197 -17.07 15.32 10.81
C ARG A 197 -17.16 14.35 9.64
N GLN A 198 -17.15 14.87 8.41
CA GLN A 198 -17.11 14.02 7.22
C GLN A 198 -15.86 13.15 7.22
N GLN A 199 -14.69 13.71 7.56
CA GLN A 199 -13.44 12.97 7.64
C GLN A 199 -13.51 11.91 8.74
N ILE A 200 -13.97 12.24 9.95
CA ILE A 200 -14.09 11.27 11.05
C ILE A 200 -14.99 10.08 10.67
N LEU A 201 -16.16 10.35 10.06
CA LEU A 201 -17.07 9.29 9.63
C LEU A 201 -16.46 8.41 8.54
N VAL A 202 -15.75 8.99 7.58
CA VAL A 202 -15.05 8.24 6.54
C VAL A 202 -13.87 7.44 7.12
N SER A 203 -13.08 8.01 8.02
CA SER A 203 -11.97 7.31 8.70
C SER A 203 -12.49 6.11 9.52
N LYS A 204 -13.65 6.24 10.18
CA LYS A 204 -14.30 5.11 10.87
C LYS A 204 -14.71 3.99 9.92
N ASN A 205 -15.29 4.34 8.77
CA ASN A 205 -15.63 3.35 7.75
C ASN A 205 -14.36 2.71 7.16
N ASN A 206 -13.29 3.48 6.97
CA ASN A 206 -12.00 2.96 6.49
C ASN A 206 -11.36 2.00 7.52
N LEU A 207 -11.47 2.28 8.82
CA LEU A 207 -11.06 1.33 9.87
C LEU A 207 -11.83 0.01 9.75
N ALA A 208 -13.15 0.06 9.60
CA ALA A 208 -13.95 -1.15 9.40
C ALA A 208 -13.58 -1.91 8.11
N ILE A 209 -13.26 -1.20 7.02
CA ILE A 209 -12.75 -1.81 5.78
C ILE A 209 -11.39 -2.48 6.05
N SER A 210 -10.47 -1.81 6.76
CA SER A 210 -9.15 -2.36 7.10
C SER A 210 -9.24 -3.63 7.95
N GLU A 211 -10.19 -3.68 8.89
CA GLU A 211 -10.48 -4.91 9.66
C GLU A 211 -11.00 -6.04 8.75
N MET A 212 -11.87 -5.73 7.80
CA MET A 212 -12.36 -6.71 6.82
C MET A 212 -11.25 -7.18 5.88
N ASP A 213 -10.35 -6.30 5.45
CA ASP A 213 -9.18 -6.63 4.63
C ASP A 213 -8.21 -7.56 5.35
N PHE A 214 -7.98 -7.33 6.65
CA PHE A 214 -7.20 -8.24 7.47
C PHE A 214 -7.86 -9.63 7.54
N ARG A 215 -9.18 -9.70 7.78
CA ARG A 215 -9.91 -10.98 7.77
C ARG A 215 -9.85 -11.66 6.40
N ASN A 216 -9.95 -10.90 5.31
CA ASN A 216 -9.85 -11.43 3.95
C ASN A 216 -8.45 -12.03 3.70
N THR A 217 -7.41 -11.36 4.19
CA THR A 217 -6.03 -11.86 4.16
C THR A 217 -5.91 -13.17 4.95
N VAL A 218 -6.48 -13.25 6.17
CA VAL A 218 -6.48 -14.48 6.96
C VAL A 218 -7.09 -15.64 6.17
N VAL A 219 -8.27 -15.44 5.58
CA VAL A 219 -8.95 -16.48 4.78
C VAL A 219 -8.11 -16.87 3.57
N SER A 220 -7.49 -15.91 2.85
CA SER A 220 -6.61 -16.23 1.72
C SER A 220 -5.35 -16.98 2.15
N THR A 221 -4.73 -16.61 3.27
CA THR A 221 -3.53 -17.29 3.78
C THR A 221 -3.87 -18.73 4.17
N VAL A 222 -4.98 -18.96 4.87
CA VAL A 222 -5.44 -20.31 5.22
C VAL A 222 -5.68 -21.14 3.96
N ARG A 223 -6.35 -20.57 2.95
CA ARG A 223 -6.58 -21.23 1.65
C ARG A 223 -5.26 -21.58 0.96
N ASP A 224 -4.33 -20.63 0.88
CA ASP A 224 -3.04 -20.81 0.19
C ASP A 224 -2.18 -21.86 0.87
N VAL A 225 -2.17 -21.89 2.21
CA VAL A 225 -1.48 -22.92 3.01
C VAL A 225 -2.09 -24.29 2.79
N LYS A 226 -3.42 -24.41 2.82
CA LYS A 226 -4.12 -25.67 2.53
C LYS A 226 -3.82 -26.17 1.11
N ASN A 227 -3.83 -25.27 0.12
CA ASN A 227 -3.51 -25.59 -1.27
C ASN A 227 -2.05 -26.04 -1.43
N ALA A 228 -1.09 -25.33 -0.84
CA ALA A 228 0.33 -25.70 -0.85
C ALA A 228 0.61 -27.03 -0.12
N TYR A 229 -0.11 -27.30 0.97
CA TYR A 229 -0.04 -28.58 1.67
C TYR A 229 -0.49 -29.74 0.78
N TRP A 230 -1.65 -29.60 0.11
CA TRP A 230 -2.11 -30.64 -0.82
C TRP A 230 -1.20 -30.81 -2.03
N ASP A 231 -0.62 -29.72 -2.55
CA ASP A 231 0.39 -29.78 -3.62
C ASP A 231 1.62 -30.60 -3.18
N LEU A 232 2.07 -30.45 -1.92
CA LEU A 232 3.15 -31.25 -1.36
C LEU A 232 2.76 -32.73 -1.18
N VAL A 233 1.57 -33.02 -0.65
CA VAL A 233 1.07 -34.40 -0.48
C VAL A 233 1.11 -35.14 -1.83
N VAL A 234 0.60 -34.50 -2.89
CA VAL A 234 0.57 -35.11 -4.22
C VAL A 234 1.95 -35.22 -4.85
N ALA A 235 2.82 -34.22 -4.70
CA ALA A 235 4.20 -34.32 -5.16
C ALA A 235 4.95 -35.50 -4.50
N GLN A 236 4.77 -35.71 -3.19
CA GLN A 236 5.35 -36.84 -2.46
C GLN A 236 4.81 -38.18 -2.96
N SER A 237 3.48 -38.27 -3.15
CA SER A 237 2.85 -39.48 -3.68
C SER A 237 3.30 -39.82 -5.11
N ALA A 238 3.45 -38.81 -5.97
CA ALA A 238 3.89 -38.97 -7.36
C ALA A 238 5.35 -39.45 -7.42
N LEU A 239 6.23 -38.89 -6.58
CA LEU A 239 7.61 -39.36 -6.44
C LEU A 239 7.66 -40.82 -5.95
N ALA A 240 6.81 -41.20 -5.00
CA ALA A 240 6.73 -42.59 -4.53
C ALA A 240 6.30 -43.55 -5.67
N VAL A 241 5.35 -43.14 -6.51
CA VAL A 241 4.95 -43.91 -7.71
C VAL A 241 6.13 -44.02 -8.69
N GLN A 242 6.83 -42.93 -9.00
CA GLN A 242 7.98 -42.93 -9.91
C GLN A 242 9.13 -43.82 -9.41
N ARG A 243 9.43 -43.77 -8.10
CA ARG A 243 10.44 -44.65 -7.48
C ARG A 243 10.06 -46.13 -7.60
N THR A 244 8.79 -46.46 -7.38
CA THR A 244 8.27 -47.83 -7.56
C THR A 244 8.37 -48.27 -9.02
N THR A 245 8.09 -47.38 -9.98
CA THR A 245 8.23 -47.67 -11.42
C THR A 245 9.70 -47.89 -11.80
N LEU A 246 10.63 -47.07 -11.27
CA LEU A 246 12.07 -47.26 -11.48
C LEU A 246 12.53 -48.62 -10.93
N GLU A 247 12.14 -48.98 -9.70
CA GLU A 247 12.45 -50.28 -9.10
C GLU A 247 11.95 -51.44 -9.97
N LEU A 248 10.72 -51.36 -10.47
CA LEU A 248 10.13 -52.36 -11.35
C LEU A 248 10.86 -52.44 -12.71
N SER A 249 11.30 -51.31 -13.27
CA SER A 249 12.06 -51.27 -14.51
C SER A 249 13.47 -51.87 -14.35
N LEU A 250 14.13 -51.63 -13.21
CA LEU A 250 15.40 -52.25 -12.85
C LEU A 250 15.27 -53.77 -12.67
N GLN A 251 14.19 -54.22 -12.03
CA GLN A 251 13.89 -55.65 -11.90
C GLN A 251 13.68 -56.29 -13.28
N THR A 252 12.90 -55.64 -14.16
CA THR A 252 12.63 -56.12 -15.53
C THR A 252 13.92 -56.21 -16.34
N LEU A 253 14.81 -55.22 -16.24
CA LEU A 253 16.13 -55.24 -16.88
C LEU A 253 16.98 -56.41 -16.37
N GLY A 254 16.99 -56.64 -15.05
CA GLY A 254 17.71 -57.75 -14.43
C GLY A 254 17.21 -59.12 -14.91
N ASP A 255 15.89 -59.28 -15.04
CA ASP A 255 15.27 -60.52 -15.53
C ASP A 255 15.54 -60.75 -17.03
N ASN A 256 15.49 -59.69 -17.84
CA ASN A 256 15.80 -59.79 -19.27
C ASN A 256 17.27 -60.16 -19.51
N ARG A 257 18.20 -59.56 -18.77
CA ARG A 257 19.64 -59.91 -18.85
C ARG A 257 19.87 -61.40 -18.62
N LYS A 258 19.28 -61.96 -17.55
CA LYS A 258 19.35 -63.41 -17.26
C LYS A 258 18.76 -64.27 -18.39
N ARG A 259 17.63 -63.87 -18.98
CA ARG A 259 16.98 -64.62 -20.06
C ARG A 259 17.78 -64.61 -21.37
N VAL A 260 18.48 -63.50 -21.66
CA VAL A 260 19.39 -63.40 -22.82
C VAL A 260 20.65 -64.23 -22.60
N GLU A 261 21.22 -64.26 -21.39
CA GLU A 261 22.36 -65.13 -21.05
C GLU A 261 22.04 -66.62 -21.23
N VAL A 262 20.79 -67.02 -20.94
CA VAL A 262 20.28 -68.38 -21.14
C VAL A 262 19.82 -68.63 -22.60
N GLY A 263 19.89 -67.61 -23.48
CA GLY A 263 19.57 -67.72 -24.90
C GLY A 263 18.06 -67.76 -25.23
N THR A 264 17.20 -67.38 -24.29
CA THR A 264 15.73 -67.46 -24.42
C THR A 264 15.06 -66.14 -24.85
N MET A 265 15.84 -65.07 -25.03
CA MET A 265 15.37 -63.72 -25.38
C MET A 265 16.35 -63.02 -26.32
N ALA A 266 15.89 -62.03 -27.10
CA ALA A 266 16.73 -61.32 -28.06
C ALA A 266 17.53 -60.18 -27.39
N PRO A 267 18.79 -59.92 -27.80
CA PRO A 267 19.59 -58.82 -27.23
C PRO A 267 18.95 -57.43 -27.36
N ILE A 268 18.09 -57.21 -28.36
CA ILE A 268 17.37 -55.96 -28.55
C ILE A 268 16.43 -55.62 -27.36
N ASP A 269 15.95 -56.64 -26.64
CA ASP A 269 15.06 -56.47 -25.48
C ASP A 269 15.79 -55.89 -24.26
N ILE A 270 17.12 -56.02 -24.18
CA ILE A 270 17.94 -55.37 -23.15
C ILE A 270 17.98 -53.86 -23.40
N VAL A 271 18.25 -53.46 -24.64
CA VAL A 271 18.35 -52.03 -25.01
C VAL A 271 17.02 -51.31 -24.76
N GLN A 272 15.89 -51.96 -25.01
CA GLN A 272 14.58 -51.42 -24.68
C GLN A 272 14.37 -51.25 -23.17
N ALA A 273 14.76 -52.25 -22.37
CA ALA A 273 14.67 -52.16 -20.91
C ALA A 273 15.64 -51.11 -20.33
N GLU A 274 16.83 -50.93 -20.90
CA GLU A 274 17.79 -49.89 -20.50
C GLU A 274 17.26 -48.48 -20.81
N ALA A 275 16.64 -48.29 -21.98
CA ALA A 275 15.99 -47.03 -22.34
C ALA A 275 14.86 -46.67 -21.36
N GLU A 276 14.08 -47.66 -20.92
CA GLU A 276 13.00 -47.47 -19.94
C GLU A 276 13.55 -47.10 -18.55
N VAL A 277 14.62 -47.76 -18.09
CA VAL A 277 15.30 -47.42 -16.82
C VAL A 277 15.80 -45.98 -16.87
N ALA A 278 16.47 -45.58 -17.94
CA ALA A 278 16.98 -44.21 -18.09
C ALA A 278 15.85 -43.16 -18.06
N SER A 279 14.71 -43.44 -18.71
CA SER A 279 13.55 -42.55 -18.66
C SER A 279 12.91 -42.47 -17.27
N ASN A 280 12.83 -43.60 -16.54
CA ASN A 280 12.31 -43.61 -15.18
C ASN A 280 13.26 -42.94 -14.18
N GLU A 281 14.58 -43.02 -14.40
CA GLU A 281 15.58 -42.30 -13.61
C GLU A 281 15.42 -40.78 -13.79
N GLU A 282 15.24 -40.30 -15.03
CA GLU A 282 14.93 -38.88 -15.31
C GLU A 282 13.63 -38.44 -14.61
N ASN A 283 12.57 -39.25 -14.67
CA ASN A 283 11.30 -38.94 -14.01
C ASN A 283 11.45 -38.81 -12.48
N VAL A 284 12.27 -39.65 -11.84
CA VAL A 284 12.58 -39.54 -10.41
C VAL A 284 13.32 -38.24 -10.10
N ILE A 285 14.31 -37.85 -10.91
CA ILE A 285 15.05 -36.59 -10.74
C ILE A 285 14.10 -35.39 -10.80
N ILE A 286 13.21 -35.34 -11.79
CA ILE A 286 12.20 -34.27 -11.93
C ILE A 286 11.20 -34.31 -10.77
N GLY A 287 10.81 -35.50 -10.33
CA GLY A 287 9.94 -35.72 -9.17
C GLY A 287 10.55 -35.17 -7.88
N GLU A 288 11.84 -35.44 -7.63
CA GLU A 288 12.58 -34.92 -6.47
C GLU A 288 12.65 -33.39 -6.49
N GLN A 289 12.90 -32.79 -7.65
CA GLN A 289 12.84 -31.33 -7.82
C GLN A 289 11.44 -30.79 -7.51
N THR A 290 10.38 -31.46 -7.97
CA THR A 290 8.99 -31.02 -7.75
C THR A 290 8.62 -31.06 -6.26
N VAL A 291 9.06 -32.10 -5.54
CA VAL A 291 8.88 -32.18 -4.07
C VAL A 291 9.64 -31.06 -3.38
N ALA A 292 10.89 -30.79 -3.76
CA ALA A 292 11.66 -29.70 -3.18
C ALA A 292 10.99 -28.33 -3.38
N GLN A 293 10.47 -28.07 -4.58
CA GLN A 293 9.73 -26.84 -4.88
C GLN A 293 8.44 -26.71 -4.05
N ALA A 294 7.66 -27.79 -3.91
CA ALA A 294 6.45 -27.80 -3.10
C ALA A 294 6.77 -27.59 -1.61
N GLN A 295 7.88 -28.15 -1.11
CA GLN A 295 8.36 -27.91 0.25
C GLN A 295 8.76 -26.45 0.45
N ASP A 296 9.47 -25.84 -0.50
CA ASP A 296 9.86 -24.43 -0.44
C ASP A 296 8.63 -23.50 -0.42
N GLN A 297 7.62 -23.81 -1.23
CA GLN A 297 6.38 -23.04 -1.28
C GLN A 297 5.60 -23.13 0.04
N LEU A 298 5.45 -24.33 0.61
CA LEU A 298 4.82 -24.50 1.91
C LEU A 298 5.64 -23.79 3.01
N ARG A 299 6.97 -23.94 2.99
CA ARG A 299 7.89 -23.32 3.95
C ARG A 299 7.71 -21.81 4.01
N ALA A 300 7.65 -21.15 2.86
CA ALA A 300 7.48 -19.71 2.77
C ALA A 300 6.15 -19.22 3.38
N LEU A 301 5.14 -20.09 3.46
CA LEU A 301 3.83 -19.75 4.03
C LEU A 301 3.72 -20.03 5.53
N ILE A 302 4.44 -21.03 6.06
CA ILE A 302 4.24 -21.51 7.44
C ILE A 302 5.39 -21.18 8.41
N LEU A 303 6.60 -20.87 7.93
CA LEU A 303 7.76 -20.59 8.78
C LEU A 303 8.19 -19.12 8.67
N ASP A 304 8.67 -18.55 9.79
CA ASP A 304 9.39 -17.27 9.78
C ASP A 304 10.78 -17.49 9.16
N PRO A 305 11.23 -16.69 8.16
CA PRO A 305 12.58 -16.74 7.59
C PRO A 305 13.73 -16.65 8.60
N ARG A 306 13.47 -16.20 9.84
CA ARG A 306 14.44 -16.13 10.94
C ARG A 306 14.59 -17.45 11.72
N THR A 307 13.78 -18.46 11.44
CA THR A 307 13.91 -19.77 12.09
C THR A 307 15.25 -20.43 11.75
N VAL A 308 15.86 -21.05 12.76
CA VAL A 308 17.07 -21.86 12.59
C VAL A 308 16.71 -23.06 11.70
N ASP A 309 17.61 -23.44 10.79
CA ASP A 309 17.42 -24.55 9.83
C ASP A 309 16.21 -24.37 8.88
N PHE A 310 15.82 -23.13 8.61
CA PHE A 310 14.75 -22.80 7.65
C PHE A 310 14.89 -23.62 6.36
N TRP A 311 16.03 -23.53 5.66
CA TRP A 311 16.25 -24.25 4.39
C TRP A 311 16.53 -25.74 4.52
N ASN A 312 16.92 -26.22 5.70
CA ASN A 312 17.33 -27.61 5.90
C ASN A 312 16.17 -28.49 6.41
N THR A 313 15.09 -27.91 6.94
CA THR A 313 13.96 -28.68 7.46
C THR A 313 13.18 -29.35 6.34
N THR A 314 13.03 -30.67 6.42
CA THR A 314 12.25 -31.47 5.45
C THR A 314 10.89 -31.79 6.05
N PHE A 315 9.82 -31.68 5.26
CA PHE A 315 8.45 -31.93 5.73
C PHE A 315 7.94 -33.31 5.28
N GLU A 316 7.43 -34.09 6.22
CA GLU A 316 6.67 -35.32 5.99
C GLU A 316 5.19 -35.06 6.26
N THR A 317 4.33 -35.26 5.25
CA THR A 317 2.88 -35.09 5.42
C THR A 317 2.27 -36.31 6.10
N THR A 318 1.27 -36.08 6.95
CA THR A 318 0.64 -37.15 7.77
C THR A 318 -0.81 -37.43 7.42
N ASP A 319 -1.47 -36.54 6.69
CA ASP A 319 -2.89 -36.67 6.37
C ASP A 319 -3.12 -37.43 5.07
N ALA A 320 -4.17 -38.23 5.04
CA ALA A 320 -4.69 -38.86 3.83
C ALA A 320 -5.89 -38.06 3.29
N PRO A 321 -6.03 -37.88 1.97
CA PRO A 321 -7.19 -37.22 1.37
C PRO A 321 -8.49 -37.92 1.80
N SER A 322 -9.46 -37.15 2.29
CA SER A 322 -10.75 -37.70 2.73
C SER A 322 -11.81 -37.43 1.67
N LEU A 323 -12.36 -38.49 1.08
CA LEU A 323 -13.38 -38.41 0.03
C LEU A 323 -14.79 -38.18 0.59
N ALA A 324 -14.93 -37.49 1.73
CA ALA A 324 -16.21 -37.31 2.40
C ALA A 324 -17.18 -36.53 1.49
N THR A 325 -18.20 -37.22 0.98
CA THR A 325 -19.21 -36.68 0.08
C THR A 325 -20.31 -35.99 0.87
N SER A 326 -20.23 -34.67 1.05
CA SER A 326 -21.42 -33.87 1.31
C SER A 326 -21.90 -33.28 -0.02
N PRO A 327 -23.18 -33.44 -0.41
CA PRO A 327 -23.70 -32.77 -1.59
C PRO A 327 -23.55 -31.25 -1.43
N VAL A 328 -22.98 -30.61 -2.45
CA VAL A 328 -22.81 -29.15 -2.46
C VAL A 328 -24.15 -28.49 -2.75
N ASP A 329 -24.73 -27.85 -1.73
CA ASP A 329 -25.90 -26.99 -1.91
C ASP A 329 -25.46 -25.61 -2.45
N VAL A 330 -25.64 -25.42 -3.75
CA VAL A 330 -25.21 -24.22 -4.47
C VAL A 330 -26.00 -23.00 -4.04
N ASP A 331 -27.32 -23.13 -3.84
CA ASP A 331 -28.17 -21.99 -3.53
C ASP A 331 -27.97 -21.53 -2.08
N ALA A 332 -27.79 -22.47 -1.14
CA ALA A 332 -27.39 -22.14 0.22
C ALA A 332 -26.01 -21.47 0.28
N ALA A 333 -25.04 -21.95 -0.51
CA ALA A 333 -23.72 -21.33 -0.58
C ALA A 333 -23.75 -19.92 -1.17
N VAL A 334 -24.56 -19.69 -2.21
CA VAL A 334 -24.78 -18.35 -2.79
C VAL A 334 -25.43 -17.42 -1.76
N ALA A 335 -26.46 -17.88 -1.04
CA ALA A 335 -27.12 -17.07 -0.01
C ALA A 335 -26.15 -16.71 1.14
N LYS A 336 -25.31 -17.65 1.57
CA LYS A 336 -24.25 -17.41 2.55
C LYS A 336 -23.24 -16.40 2.02
N ALA A 337 -22.77 -16.55 0.78
CA ALA A 337 -21.83 -15.63 0.17
C ALA A 337 -22.38 -14.19 0.05
N MET A 338 -23.63 -14.04 -0.38
CA MET A 338 -24.29 -12.73 -0.58
C MET A 338 -24.51 -11.94 0.72
N SER A 339 -24.60 -12.63 1.86
CA SER A 339 -24.80 -12.02 3.17
C SER A 339 -23.50 -11.86 3.97
N GLY A 340 -22.58 -12.82 3.82
CA GLY A 340 -21.40 -12.96 4.67
C GLY A 340 -20.06 -12.57 4.04
N ARG A 341 -19.94 -12.47 2.71
CA ARG A 341 -18.64 -12.21 2.10
C ARG A 341 -18.07 -10.84 2.47
N LEU A 342 -16.78 -10.86 2.79
CA LEU A 342 -16.04 -9.68 3.24
C LEU A 342 -15.93 -8.60 2.16
N ASP A 343 -15.71 -8.96 0.89
CA ASP A 343 -15.60 -8.00 -0.22
C ASP A 343 -16.92 -7.24 -0.48
N LEU A 344 -18.07 -7.91 -0.36
CA LEU A 344 -19.39 -7.26 -0.41
C LEU A 344 -19.61 -6.32 0.78
N GLN A 345 -19.19 -6.72 1.98
CA GLN A 345 -19.28 -5.87 3.17
C GLN A 345 -18.38 -4.62 3.05
N GLN A 346 -17.17 -4.76 2.52
CA GLN A 346 -16.26 -3.66 2.23
C GLN A 346 -16.88 -2.70 1.20
N ALA A 347 -17.42 -3.22 0.09
CA ALA A 347 -18.06 -2.41 -0.94
C ALA A 347 -19.26 -1.62 -0.38
N ARG A 348 -20.04 -2.22 0.54
CA ARG A 348 -21.12 -1.53 1.27
C ARG A 348 -20.60 -0.43 2.19
N LYS A 349 -19.49 -0.66 2.91
CA LYS A 349 -18.83 0.37 3.73
C LYS A 349 -18.26 1.50 2.89
N GLN A 350 -17.76 1.19 1.69
CA GLN A 350 -17.33 2.20 0.74
C GLN A 350 -18.51 3.04 0.22
N LEU A 351 -19.67 2.43 -0.04
CA LEU A 351 -20.89 3.16 -0.38
C LEU A 351 -21.33 4.08 0.77
N GLU A 352 -21.29 3.61 2.01
CA GLU A 352 -21.58 4.42 3.21
C GLU A 352 -20.65 5.63 3.31
N SER A 353 -19.35 5.47 3.05
CA SER A 353 -18.39 6.58 2.96
C SER A 353 -18.75 7.59 1.87
N ASN A 354 -19.21 7.12 0.70
CA ASN A 354 -19.65 7.99 -0.39
C ASN A 354 -20.96 8.73 -0.08
N ASP A 355 -21.88 8.11 0.65
CA ASP A 355 -23.11 8.73 1.13
C ASP A 355 -22.81 9.85 2.14
N VAL A 356 -21.82 9.66 3.02
CA VAL A 356 -21.34 10.72 3.92
C VAL A 356 -20.78 11.90 3.11
N ARG A 357 -19.96 11.63 2.09
CA ARG A 357 -19.45 12.68 1.18
C ARG A 357 -20.57 13.38 0.42
N LEU A 358 -21.60 12.64 -0.02
CA LEU A 358 -22.77 13.20 -0.69
C LEU A 358 -23.55 14.15 0.24
N LYS A 359 -23.76 13.75 1.50
CA LYS A 359 -24.37 14.61 2.53
C LYS A 359 -23.55 15.89 2.77
N TYR A 360 -22.23 15.77 2.80
CA TYR A 360 -21.33 16.93 2.91
C TYR A 360 -21.46 17.88 1.71
N PHE A 361 -21.34 17.40 0.48
CA PHE A 361 -21.47 18.27 -0.69
C PHE A 361 -22.88 18.85 -0.84
N LYS A 362 -23.93 18.11 -0.45
CA LYS A 362 -25.29 18.65 -0.35
C LYS A 362 -25.34 19.82 0.62
N ASN A 363 -24.73 19.67 1.80
CA ASN A 363 -24.65 20.75 2.78
C ASN A 363 -23.88 21.97 2.24
N GLN A 364 -22.83 21.76 1.44
CA GLN A 364 -22.07 22.86 0.83
C GLN A 364 -22.85 23.69 -0.21
N THR A 365 -24.01 23.21 -0.65
CA THR A 365 -24.92 23.98 -1.52
C THR A 365 -25.78 24.99 -0.76
N LEU A 366 -25.87 24.87 0.57
CA LEU A 366 -26.64 25.80 1.42
C LEU A 366 -25.94 27.17 1.52
N PRO A 367 -26.69 28.25 1.77
CA PRO A 367 -26.12 29.55 2.13
C PRO A 367 -25.21 29.44 3.36
N ALA A 368 -24.06 30.12 3.31
CA ALA A 368 -23.18 30.28 4.46
C ALA A 368 -23.75 31.38 5.35
N LEU A 369 -24.40 30.98 6.44
CA LEU A 369 -24.82 31.89 7.51
C LEU A 369 -23.98 31.55 8.74
N SER A 370 -23.15 32.47 9.22
CA SER A 370 -22.41 32.34 10.49
C SER A 370 -22.69 33.51 11.43
N ALA A 371 -22.71 33.21 12.72
CA ALA A 371 -22.76 34.21 13.78
C ALA A 371 -21.36 34.34 14.38
N ASN A 372 -20.90 35.58 14.54
CA ASN A 372 -19.56 35.88 15.03
C ASN A 372 -19.68 36.82 16.22
N VAL A 373 -18.96 36.52 17.30
CA VAL A 373 -18.84 37.33 18.50
C VAL A 373 -17.37 37.60 18.71
N ASP A 374 -17.00 38.88 18.77
CA ASP A 374 -15.64 39.30 19.08
C ASP A 374 -15.66 40.13 20.36
N TYR A 375 -14.71 39.86 21.25
CA TYR A 375 -14.53 40.57 22.51
C TYR A 375 -13.05 40.89 22.70
N GLY A 376 -12.71 42.17 22.78
CA GLY A 376 -11.34 42.67 22.88
C GLY A 376 -11.14 43.52 24.12
N LEU A 377 -10.01 43.34 24.79
CA LEU A 377 -9.54 44.17 25.90
C LEU A 377 -8.19 44.76 25.52
N ALA A 378 -7.98 46.03 25.86
CA ALA A 378 -6.75 46.73 25.52
C ALA A 378 -6.15 47.38 26.77
N GLY A 379 -4.84 47.31 26.89
CA GLY A 379 -4.05 48.05 27.88
C GLY A 379 -2.94 48.82 27.19
N LEU A 380 -2.65 50.01 27.68
CA LEU A 380 -1.59 50.88 27.16
C LEU A 380 -0.65 51.28 28.29
N GLY A 381 0.64 51.13 28.05
CA GLY A 381 1.69 51.52 28.96
C GLY A 381 2.92 52.00 28.20
N GLY A 382 4.03 52.13 28.93
CA GLY A 382 5.27 52.66 28.41
C GLY A 382 5.66 53.97 29.06
N THR A 383 6.54 54.69 28.40
CA THR A 383 7.25 55.81 29.02
C THR A 383 6.67 57.14 28.53
N VAL A 384 6.03 57.87 29.44
CA VAL A 384 5.48 59.21 29.20
C VAL A 384 6.60 60.24 29.24
N LEU A 385 6.79 60.94 28.13
CA LEU A 385 7.79 61.99 27.95
C LEU A 385 7.13 63.35 28.14
N HIS A 386 7.39 64.02 29.26
CA HIS A 386 6.92 65.39 29.49
C HIS A 386 7.92 66.36 28.86
N ARG A 387 7.42 67.30 28.06
CA ARG A 387 8.22 68.30 27.37
C ARG A 387 7.72 69.71 27.67
N ASP A 388 8.62 70.69 27.62
CA ASP A 388 8.33 72.11 27.84
C ASP A 388 7.94 72.88 26.56
N GLY A 389 8.00 72.22 25.40
CA GLY A 389 7.62 72.77 24.10
C GLY A 389 6.10 72.87 23.90
N GLY A 390 5.70 73.71 22.94
CA GLY A 390 4.30 73.92 22.57
C GLY A 390 4.09 73.99 21.06
N GLY A 391 2.94 73.50 20.59
CA GLY A 391 2.59 73.51 19.16
C GLY A 391 3.47 72.58 18.31
N LEU A 392 4.19 73.13 17.34
CA LEU A 392 5.12 72.38 16.47
C LEU A 392 6.56 72.36 17.02
N ASP A 393 6.82 73.00 18.16
CA ASP A 393 8.11 72.94 18.84
C ASP A 393 8.13 71.71 19.76
N PRO A 394 8.96 70.69 19.50
CA PRO A 394 9.04 69.50 20.33
C PRO A 394 9.45 69.80 21.78
N GLY A 395 10.23 70.87 22.02
CA GLY A 395 10.83 71.15 23.33
C GLY A 395 11.82 70.09 23.82
N GLU A 396 12.39 70.30 25.01
CA GLU A 396 13.26 69.34 25.67
C GLU A 396 12.45 68.43 26.63
N ILE A 397 12.95 67.22 26.87
CA ILE A 397 12.32 66.28 27.82
C ILE A 397 12.65 66.76 29.24
N THR A 398 11.66 67.34 29.92
CA THR A 398 11.81 67.88 31.28
C THR A 398 11.63 66.83 32.37
N SER A 399 10.80 65.80 32.13
CA SER A 399 10.67 64.66 33.03
C SER A 399 10.07 63.43 32.35
N THR A 400 10.32 62.26 32.93
CA THR A 400 9.86 60.99 32.40
C THR A 400 9.11 60.21 33.48
N SER A 401 7.90 59.73 33.15
CA SER A 401 7.13 58.82 34.00
C SER A 401 6.92 57.49 33.27
N SER A 402 6.95 56.36 33.97
CA SER A 402 6.81 55.04 33.35
C SER A 402 5.56 54.34 33.84
N ILE A 403 4.73 53.91 32.90
CA ILE A 403 3.60 52.99 33.13
C ILE A 403 4.15 51.58 32.89
N PRO A 404 4.38 50.80 33.95
CA PRO A 404 4.97 49.47 33.81
C PRO A 404 4.01 48.53 33.07
N TYR A 405 4.57 47.49 32.46
CA TYR A 405 3.76 46.48 31.76
C TYR A 405 2.79 45.73 32.69
N SER A 406 3.04 45.72 34.00
CA SER A 406 2.07 45.19 34.98
C SER A 406 0.76 45.97 35.02
N GLU A 407 0.79 47.30 34.81
CA GLU A 407 -0.45 48.10 34.68
C GLU A 407 -1.16 47.75 33.37
N VAL A 408 -0.43 47.50 32.27
CA VAL A 408 -1.02 46.99 31.01
C VAL A 408 -1.75 45.67 31.23
N LEU A 409 -1.14 44.73 31.96
CA LEU A 409 -1.77 43.45 32.29
C LEU A 409 -2.97 43.64 33.22
N LYS A 410 -2.88 44.55 34.20
CA LYS A 410 -3.99 44.87 35.10
C LYS A 410 -5.15 45.53 34.35
N ASP A 411 -4.90 46.38 33.37
CA ASP A 411 -5.95 46.96 32.52
C ASP A 411 -6.63 45.87 31.70
N VAL A 412 -5.84 45.00 31.05
CA VAL A 412 -6.37 43.88 30.25
C VAL A 412 -7.17 42.90 31.12
N PHE A 413 -6.60 42.37 32.19
CA PHE A 413 -7.26 41.38 33.05
C PHE A 413 -8.26 42.00 34.05
N GLY A 414 -8.23 43.32 34.20
CA GLY A 414 -9.22 44.13 34.90
C GLY A 414 -10.38 44.59 34.00
N PHE A 415 -10.41 44.13 32.74
CA PHE A 415 -11.47 44.43 31.77
C PHE A 415 -11.63 45.92 31.44
N ALA A 416 -10.52 46.67 31.46
CA ALA A 416 -10.49 48.06 31.02
C ALA A 416 -10.59 48.16 29.49
N PHE A 417 -11.22 49.25 29.02
CA PHE A 417 -11.40 49.56 27.59
C PHE A 417 -11.99 48.41 26.76
N PRO A 418 -13.12 47.79 27.17
CA PRO A 418 -13.68 46.65 26.46
C PRO A 418 -14.26 47.07 25.11
N THR A 419 -13.98 46.26 24.10
CA THR A 419 -14.57 46.34 22.78
C THR A 419 -15.31 45.03 22.52
N TRP A 420 -16.51 45.10 21.96
CA TRP A 420 -17.25 43.91 21.59
C TRP A 420 -18.06 44.15 20.34
N SER A 421 -18.20 43.11 19.53
CA SER A 421 -19.02 43.16 18.33
C SER A 421 -19.73 41.85 18.12
N PHE A 422 -20.90 41.93 17.49
CA PHE A 422 -21.68 40.79 17.05
C PHE A 422 -22.00 40.99 15.58
N SER A 423 -21.70 39.99 14.74
CA SER A 423 -21.99 40.05 13.32
C SER A 423 -22.62 38.76 12.81
N LEU A 424 -23.61 38.93 11.94
CA LEU A 424 -24.21 37.84 11.16
C LEU A 424 -23.71 37.96 9.73
N ASN A 425 -22.92 36.97 9.29
CA ASN A 425 -22.33 36.95 7.97
C ASN A 425 -23.13 35.99 7.08
N VAL A 426 -23.66 36.50 5.96
CA VAL A 426 -24.39 35.72 4.96
C VAL A 426 -23.67 35.76 3.62
N SER A 427 -23.33 34.60 3.08
CA SER A 427 -22.76 34.46 1.73
C SER A 427 -23.45 33.34 0.97
N TYR A 428 -23.97 33.67 -0.22
CA TYR A 428 -24.59 32.71 -1.12
C TYR A 428 -24.13 32.95 -2.57
N PRO A 429 -23.30 32.06 -3.13
CA PRO A 429 -22.87 32.19 -4.52
C PRO A 429 -24.03 31.88 -5.49
N ILE A 430 -24.46 32.90 -6.23
CA ILE A 430 -25.54 32.83 -7.21
C ILE A 430 -25.06 32.09 -8.48
N GLY A 431 -25.95 31.33 -9.11
CA GLY A 431 -25.66 30.58 -10.35
C GLY A 431 -25.12 29.17 -10.12
N ARG A 432 -24.46 28.63 -11.17
CA ARG A 432 -23.80 27.31 -11.16
C ARG A 432 -22.40 27.44 -10.58
N ASN A 433 -22.31 27.36 -9.26
CA ASN A 433 -21.05 27.43 -8.52
C ASN A 433 -20.36 26.05 -8.38
N GLY A 434 -19.10 26.06 -7.95
CA GLY A 434 -18.30 24.84 -7.75
C GLY A 434 -18.91 23.86 -6.74
N ASN A 435 -19.58 24.33 -5.69
CA ASN A 435 -20.20 23.46 -4.68
C ASN A 435 -21.38 22.66 -5.26
N LYS A 436 -22.20 23.27 -6.12
CA LYS A 436 -23.28 22.59 -6.84
C LYS A 436 -22.72 21.55 -7.81
N VAL A 437 -21.67 21.91 -8.57
CA VAL A 437 -20.99 20.97 -9.50
C VAL A 437 -20.37 19.79 -8.75
N ASN A 438 -19.77 20.01 -7.58
CA ASN A 438 -19.22 18.94 -6.75
C ASN A 438 -20.30 18.02 -6.17
N PHE A 439 -21.47 18.56 -5.81
CA PHE A 439 -22.62 17.77 -5.40
C PHE A 439 -23.17 16.91 -6.54
N GLU A 440 -23.34 17.47 -7.74
CA GLU A 440 -23.74 16.73 -8.95
C GLU A 440 -22.74 15.62 -9.29
N ARG A 441 -21.43 15.94 -9.23
CA ARG A 441 -20.36 14.95 -9.42
C ARG A 441 -20.45 13.82 -8.41
N GLN A 442 -20.61 14.13 -7.12
CA GLN A 442 -20.68 13.13 -6.07
C GLN A 442 -21.95 12.27 -6.19
N GLN A 443 -23.07 12.80 -6.71
CA GLN A 443 -24.24 11.98 -7.03
C GLN A 443 -23.92 10.94 -8.10
N LEU A 444 -23.30 11.34 -9.20
CA LEU A 444 -22.89 10.43 -10.28
C LEU A 444 -21.89 9.39 -9.77
N THR A 445 -20.93 9.79 -8.93
CA THR A 445 -20.00 8.85 -8.28
C THR A 445 -20.75 7.85 -7.39
N ASN A 446 -21.78 8.28 -6.65
CA ASN A 446 -22.56 7.37 -5.81
C ASN A 446 -23.38 6.38 -6.65
N GLU A 447 -23.98 6.84 -7.75
CA GLU A 447 -24.69 5.98 -8.70
C GLU A 447 -23.76 4.97 -9.36
N GLN A 448 -22.57 5.41 -9.77
CA GLN A 448 -21.53 4.52 -10.29
C GLN A 448 -21.14 3.44 -9.28
N ASN A 449 -20.91 3.80 -8.01
CA ASN A 449 -20.52 2.86 -6.96
C ASN A 449 -21.66 1.87 -6.63
N LEU A 450 -22.92 2.30 -6.71
CA LEU A 450 -24.07 1.41 -6.56
C LEU A 450 -24.13 0.38 -7.70
N LEU A 451 -23.85 0.79 -8.93
CA LEU A 451 -23.78 -0.12 -10.08
C LEU A 451 -22.58 -1.08 -9.97
N GLN A 452 -21.43 -0.62 -9.46
CA GLN A 452 -20.28 -1.47 -9.17
C GLN A 452 -20.59 -2.53 -8.10
N LEU A 453 -21.34 -2.16 -7.03
CA LEU A 453 -21.79 -3.13 -6.04
C LEU A 453 -22.70 -4.20 -6.66
N ARG A 454 -23.63 -3.80 -7.54
CA ARG A 454 -24.49 -4.75 -8.27
C ARG A 454 -23.71 -5.68 -9.19
N ASP A 455 -22.67 -5.17 -9.86
CA ASP A 455 -21.80 -6.00 -10.68
C ASP A 455 -20.97 -6.97 -9.82
N LEU A 456 -20.44 -6.51 -8.68
CA LEU A 456 -19.75 -7.37 -7.71
C LEU A 456 -20.66 -8.48 -7.18
N GLU A 457 -21.91 -8.16 -6.81
CA GLU A 457 -22.92 -9.16 -6.41
C GLU A 457 -23.13 -10.21 -7.51
N ARG A 458 -23.25 -9.81 -8.77
CA ARG A 458 -23.35 -10.72 -9.92
C ARG A 458 -22.10 -11.60 -10.06
N GLN A 459 -20.90 -11.03 -9.92
CA GLN A 459 -19.63 -11.75 -10.01
C GLN A 459 -19.48 -12.78 -8.87
N VAL A 460 -19.88 -12.43 -7.65
CA VAL A 460 -19.90 -13.35 -6.49
C VAL A 460 -20.78 -14.56 -6.79
N VAL A 461 -22.01 -14.32 -7.27
CA VAL A 461 -22.94 -15.40 -7.63
C VAL A 461 -22.33 -16.31 -8.70
N GLN A 462 -21.69 -15.74 -9.72
CA GLN A 462 -21.02 -16.51 -10.77
C GLN A 462 -19.85 -17.35 -10.19
N GLN A 463 -18.97 -16.74 -9.40
CA GLN A 463 -17.79 -17.40 -8.84
C GLN A 463 -18.17 -18.59 -7.95
N VAL A 464 -19.14 -18.42 -7.04
CA VAL A 464 -19.58 -19.50 -6.14
C VAL A 464 -20.20 -20.65 -6.94
N ARG A 465 -21.00 -20.36 -7.98
CA ARG A 465 -21.59 -21.37 -8.86
C ARG A 465 -20.53 -22.11 -9.68
N ASP A 466 -19.50 -21.42 -10.14
CA ASP A 466 -18.40 -22.03 -10.89
C ASP A 466 -17.60 -22.99 -10.02
N LEU A 467 -17.23 -22.58 -8.80
CA LEU A 467 -16.52 -23.42 -7.84
C LEU A 467 -17.36 -24.62 -7.39
N ALA A 468 -18.66 -24.43 -7.15
CA ALA A 468 -19.54 -25.55 -6.83
C ALA A 468 -19.62 -26.59 -7.97
N ARG A 469 -19.61 -26.13 -9.23
CA ARG A 469 -19.55 -27.03 -10.41
C ARG A 469 -18.20 -27.73 -10.52
N GLN A 470 -17.10 -27.05 -10.18
CA GLN A 470 -15.76 -27.64 -10.17
C GLN A 470 -15.64 -28.76 -9.13
N VAL A 471 -16.12 -28.55 -7.90
CA VAL A 471 -16.15 -29.59 -6.85
C VAL A 471 -16.87 -30.85 -7.33
N ASN A 472 -18.08 -30.68 -7.88
CA ASN A 472 -18.87 -31.81 -8.41
C ASN A 472 -18.18 -32.51 -9.60
N THR A 473 -17.50 -31.75 -10.45
CA THR A 473 -16.77 -32.29 -11.61
C THR A 473 -15.53 -33.07 -11.17
N ASN A 474 -14.75 -32.52 -10.24
CA ASN A 474 -13.55 -33.16 -9.72
C ASN A 474 -13.90 -34.42 -8.91
N LEU A 475 -15.00 -34.41 -8.15
CA LEU A 475 -15.49 -35.61 -7.48
C LEU A 475 -15.77 -36.76 -8.48
N LYS A 476 -16.44 -36.45 -9.61
CA LYS A 476 -16.66 -37.44 -10.67
C LYS A 476 -15.34 -37.90 -11.29
N ARG A 477 -14.39 -36.99 -11.53
CA ARG A 477 -13.05 -37.32 -12.05
C ARG A 477 -12.28 -38.27 -11.12
N VAL A 478 -12.40 -38.11 -9.80
CA VAL A 478 -11.80 -39.06 -8.85
C VAL A 478 -12.38 -40.45 -9.04
N SER A 479 -13.70 -40.59 -9.12
CA SER A 479 -14.34 -41.91 -9.29
C SER A 479 -13.95 -42.59 -10.62
N THR A 480 -13.79 -41.83 -11.71
CA THR A 480 -13.44 -42.39 -13.02
C THR A 480 -11.96 -42.75 -13.11
N THR A 481 -11.07 -41.94 -12.52
CA THR A 481 -9.63 -42.21 -12.48
C THR A 481 -9.29 -43.38 -11.55
N GLN A 482 -10.01 -43.53 -10.43
CA GLN A 482 -9.94 -44.72 -9.58
C GLN A 482 -10.29 -46.01 -10.35
N ALA A 483 -11.40 -45.98 -11.12
CA ALA A 483 -11.77 -47.11 -11.96
C ALA A 483 -10.69 -47.40 -13.02
N ALA A 484 -10.17 -46.38 -13.70
CA ALA A 484 -9.11 -46.51 -14.69
C ALA A 484 -7.83 -47.13 -14.11
N ARG A 485 -7.40 -46.68 -12.91
CA ARG A 485 -6.27 -47.26 -12.18
C ARG A 485 -6.50 -48.74 -11.87
N SER A 486 -7.66 -49.10 -11.34
CA SER A 486 -7.99 -50.49 -11.01
C SER A 486 -7.98 -51.42 -12.24
N LEU A 487 -8.41 -50.92 -13.41
CA LEU A 487 -8.37 -51.64 -14.67
C LEU A 487 -6.95 -51.76 -15.22
N ALA A 488 -6.13 -50.71 -15.10
CA ALA A 488 -4.72 -50.73 -15.49
C ALA A 488 -3.91 -51.72 -14.63
N GLU A 489 -4.20 -51.82 -13.32
CA GLU A 489 -3.58 -52.81 -12.43
C GLU A 489 -3.88 -54.25 -12.87
N ARG A 490 -5.14 -54.54 -13.18
CA ARG A 490 -5.55 -55.86 -13.69
C ARG A 490 -4.91 -56.19 -15.04
N ARG A 491 -4.74 -55.19 -15.91
CA ARG A 491 -4.06 -55.35 -17.20
C ARG A 491 -2.57 -55.67 -17.02
N LEU A 492 -1.88 -54.96 -16.13
CA LEU A 492 -0.48 -55.23 -15.82
C LEU A 492 -0.32 -56.66 -15.27
N GLU A 493 -1.17 -57.07 -14.34
CA GLU A 493 -1.15 -58.41 -13.77
C GLU A 493 -1.35 -59.49 -14.85
N ALA A 494 -2.29 -59.27 -15.77
CA ALA A 494 -2.55 -60.20 -16.88
C ALA A 494 -1.36 -60.29 -17.84
N GLU A 495 -0.73 -59.17 -18.19
CA GLU A 495 0.45 -59.16 -19.08
C GLU A 495 1.68 -59.77 -18.42
N GLN A 496 1.91 -59.54 -17.13
CA GLN A 496 2.97 -60.21 -16.37
C GLN A 496 2.79 -61.74 -16.34
N LYS A 497 1.56 -62.22 -16.12
CA LYS A 497 1.24 -63.66 -16.15
C LYS A 497 1.50 -64.27 -17.54
N LYS A 498 1.07 -63.60 -18.62
CA LYS A 498 1.33 -64.06 -19.99
C LYS A 498 2.82 -64.05 -20.34
N PHE A 499 3.56 -63.02 -19.92
CA PHE A 499 5.00 -62.93 -20.12
C PHE A 499 5.77 -64.03 -19.37
N GLY A 500 5.31 -64.41 -18.17
CA GLY A 500 5.87 -65.51 -17.40
C GLY A 500 5.80 -66.88 -18.10
N VAL A 501 4.82 -67.07 -18.98
CA VAL A 501 4.63 -68.30 -19.77
C VAL A 501 5.04 -68.16 -21.24
N GLY A 502 5.71 -67.06 -21.62
CA GLY A 502 6.19 -66.81 -22.98
C GLY A 502 5.11 -66.39 -24.00
N LEU A 503 3.90 -66.03 -23.55
CA LEU A 503 2.76 -65.60 -24.39
C LEU A 503 2.64 -64.08 -24.54
N SER A 504 3.58 -63.30 -23.99
CA SER A 504 3.65 -61.83 -24.16
C SER A 504 5.10 -61.38 -24.31
N THR A 505 5.30 -60.13 -24.73
CA THR A 505 6.62 -59.54 -24.98
C THR A 505 7.00 -58.56 -23.88
N THR A 506 8.31 -58.30 -23.72
CA THR A 506 8.82 -57.26 -22.81
C THR A 506 8.15 -55.91 -23.10
N PHE A 507 7.98 -55.57 -24.38
CA PHE A 507 7.30 -54.35 -24.81
C PHE A 507 5.88 -54.22 -24.23
N ASN A 508 5.07 -55.28 -24.27
CA ASN A 508 3.69 -55.26 -23.75
C ASN A 508 3.66 -55.07 -22.22
N VAL A 509 4.59 -55.68 -21.50
CA VAL A 509 4.71 -55.51 -20.04
C VAL A 509 5.14 -54.09 -19.69
N LEU A 510 6.18 -53.56 -20.35
CA LEU A 510 6.64 -52.18 -20.14
C LEU A 510 5.53 -51.18 -20.50
N GLN A 511 4.78 -51.41 -21.58
CA GLN A 511 3.63 -50.58 -21.93
C GLN A 511 2.55 -50.62 -20.84
N ALA A 512 2.21 -51.81 -20.32
CA ALA A 512 1.22 -51.92 -19.24
C ALA A 512 1.70 -51.27 -17.93
N GLN A 513 3.01 -51.29 -17.65
CA GLN A 513 3.61 -50.58 -16.51
C GLN A 513 3.48 -49.06 -16.66
N ARG A 514 3.81 -48.52 -17.85
CA ARG A 514 3.63 -47.09 -18.15
C ARG A 514 2.18 -46.66 -18.04
N ASP A 515 1.25 -47.45 -18.60
CA ASP A 515 -0.19 -47.17 -18.53
C ASP A 515 -0.69 -47.15 -17.07
N LEU A 516 -0.19 -48.04 -16.21
CA LEU A 516 -0.51 -48.03 -14.78
C LEU A 516 0.09 -46.82 -14.05
N ALA A 517 1.34 -46.48 -14.33
CA ALA A 517 1.99 -45.33 -13.72
C ALA A 517 1.26 -44.02 -14.09
N GLU A 518 0.85 -43.87 -15.35
CA GLU A 518 0.02 -42.75 -15.80
C GLU A 518 -1.34 -42.73 -15.11
N ALA A 519 -2.03 -43.88 -15.02
CA ALA A 519 -3.32 -43.98 -14.34
C ALA A 519 -3.24 -43.61 -12.85
N ARG A 520 -2.17 -44.04 -12.15
CA ARG A 520 -1.90 -43.65 -10.75
C ARG A 520 -1.66 -42.15 -10.61
N ASN A 521 -0.84 -41.56 -11.48
CA ASN A 521 -0.61 -40.11 -11.46
C ASN A 521 -1.89 -39.31 -11.75
N ASN A 522 -2.73 -39.78 -12.68
CA ASN A 522 -4.00 -39.15 -13.01
C ASN A 522 -5.03 -39.23 -11.86
N GLU A 523 -5.06 -40.35 -11.13
CA GLU A 523 -5.85 -40.50 -9.89
C GLU A 523 -5.40 -39.50 -8.82
N GLN A 524 -4.08 -39.42 -8.54
CA GLN A 524 -3.55 -38.49 -7.54
C GLN A 524 -3.84 -37.03 -7.89
N ARG A 525 -3.68 -36.64 -9.16
CA ARG A 525 -4.05 -35.30 -9.65
C ARG A 525 -5.56 -35.03 -9.51
N ALA A 526 -6.41 -36.01 -9.79
CA ALA A 526 -7.86 -35.83 -9.63
C ALA A 526 -8.25 -35.64 -8.16
N ILE A 527 -7.57 -36.34 -7.23
CA ILE A 527 -7.77 -36.17 -5.79
C ILE A 527 -7.29 -34.78 -5.33
N LEU A 528 -6.13 -34.33 -5.80
CA LEU A 528 -5.63 -32.97 -5.56
C LEU A 528 -6.63 -31.90 -6.03
N ASP A 529 -7.07 -32.00 -7.28
CA ASP A 529 -8.01 -31.06 -7.88
C ASP A 529 -9.33 -31.01 -7.09
N PHE A 530 -9.78 -32.15 -6.55
CA PHE A 530 -10.95 -32.23 -5.69
C PHE A 530 -10.73 -31.50 -4.35
N GLU A 531 -9.65 -31.82 -3.64
CA GLU A 531 -9.33 -31.20 -2.35
C GLU A 531 -9.15 -29.68 -2.47
N LYS A 532 -8.39 -29.21 -3.48
CA LYS A 532 -8.23 -27.77 -3.75
C LYS A 532 -9.56 -27.10 -4.10
N SER A 533 -10.38 -27.73 -4.95
CA SER A 533 -11.70 -27.18 -5.28
C SER A 533 -12.62 -27.08 -4.07
N ARG A 534 -12.50 -27.98 -3.08
CA ARG A 534 -13.25 -27.92 -1.81
C ARG A 534 -12.77 -26.76 -0.95
N VAL A 535 -11.46 -26.61 -0.79
CA VAL A 535 -10.83 -25.50 -0.06
C VAL A 535 -11.21 -24.15 -0.68
N ASP A 536 -11.14 -24.05 -2.01
CA ASP A 536 -11.53 -22.85 -2.73
C ASP A 536 -13.05 -22.61 -2.60
N PHE A 537 -13.89 -23.63 -2.72
CA PHE A 537 -15.33 -23.46 -2.55
C PHE A 537 -15.70 -22.96 -1.15
N GLU A 538 -15.09 -23.49 -0.09
CA GLU A 538 -15.29 -23.02 1.29
C GLU A 538 -14.83 -21.57 1.45
N ALA A 539 -13.63 -21.23 1.00
CA ALA A 539 -13.09 -19.87 1.07
C ALA A 539 -13.97 -18.87 0.31
N SER A 540 -14.60 -19.28 -0.80
CA SER A 540 -15.40 -18.40 -1.68
C SER A 540 -16.66 -17.85 -1.02
N GLN A 541 -17.12 -18.53 0.03
CA GLN A 541 -18.31 -18.15 0.79
C GLN A 541 -18.01 -17.04 1.80
N GLU A 542 -16.74 -16.85 2.16
CA GLU A 542 -16.30 -15.89 3.18
C GLU A 542 -15.48 -14.75 2.58
N ALA A 543 -14.66 -15.05 1.57
CA ALA A 543 -13.66 -14.16 1.01
C ALA A 543 -13.63 -14.21 -0.52
N SER A 544 -13.02 -13.19 -1.13
CA SER A 544 -12.78 -13.19 -2.57
C SER A 544 -11.56 -14.02 -2.93
N ILE A 545 -11.72 -14.95 -3.86
CA ILE A 545 -10.65 -15.86 -4.30
C ILE A 545 -9.80 -15.28 -5.41
N SER A 546 -10.30 -14.26 -6.12
CA SER A 546 -9.59 -13.62 -7.24
C SER A 546 -8.45 -12.70 -6.79
N GLY A 547 -8.19 -12.58 -5.48
CA GLY A 547 -7.27 -11.59 -4.92
C GLY A 547 -5.89 -12.08 -4.44
N ALA A 548 -5.60 -13.38 -4.44
CA ALA A 548 -4.30 -13.88 -3.99
C ALA A 548 -3.56 -14.53 -5.17
N GLY A 549 -2.69 -13.74 -5.82
CA GLY A 549 -1.86 -14.19 -6.94
C GLY A 549 -1.48 -13.16 -8.01
N ALA A 550 -1.58 -11.85 -7.75
CA ALA A 550 -0.86 -10.84 -8.55
C ALA A 550 -0.71 -9.58 -7.71
N GLY A 551 0.52 -9.12 -7.51
CA GLY A 551 0.81 -7.81 -6.93
C GLY A 551 0.19 -6.70 -7.78
N SER A 552 -1.04 -6.32 -7.49
CA SER A 552 -1.62 -5.06 -7.92
C SER A 552 -1.12 -3.97 -6.99
N LEU A 553 0.14 -3.59 -7.18
CA LEU A 553 0.66 -2.32 -6.73
C LEU A 553 0.05 -1.24 -7.63
N THR A 554 -1.14 -0.74 -7.29
CA THR A 554 -1.75 0.40 -7.98
C THR A 554 -1.83 1.62 -7.07
N LEU A 555 -0.82 2.48 -7.28
CA LEU A 555 -0.81 3.95 -7.24
C LEU A 555 -1.22 4.70 -5.95
N GLY A 556 -0.20 5.16 -5.23
CA GLY A 556 -0.20 6.52 -4.66
C GLY A 556 0.19 7.53 -5.74
N GLY A 557 -0.73 8.43 -6.09
CA GLY A 557 -0.51 9.47 -7.10
C GLY A 557 0.38 10.60 -6.59
N ALA A 558 1.30 11.06 -7.45
CA ALA A 558 1.96 12.35 -7.32
C ALA A 558 1.79 13.12 -8.64
N ILE A 559 1.04 14.20 -8.56
CA ILE A 559 0.86 15.21 -9.60
C ILE A 559 2.05 16.16 -9.45
N GLY A 560 2.86 16.33 -10.50
CA GLY A 560 3.98 17.26 -10.52
C GLY A 560 4.39 17.63 -11.94
N GLN A 561 3.94 18.79 -12.40
CA GLN A 561 4.39 19.43 -13.63
C GLN A 561 5.88 19.80 -13.57
N GLY A 562 6.58 19.78 -14.71
CA GLY A 562 7.92 20.38 -14.83
C GLY A 562 8.67 20.07 -16.12
N THR A 563 8.29 20.75 -17.21
CA THR A 563 9.16 21.32 -18.27
C THR A 563 10.47 20.63 -18.72
N GLY A 564 10.50 20.23 -20.01
CA GLY A 564 11.49 20.71 -20.98
C GLY A 564 12.76 19.87 -21.24
N SER A 565 12.90 19.33 -22.46
CA SER A 565 14.06 19.58 -23.35
C SER A 565 13.92 18.79 -24.66
N ALA A 566 14.32 19.43 -25.75
CA ALA A 566 14.25 18.97 -27.13
C ALA A 566 15.54 18.28 -27.61
N GLY A 567 15.42 17.51 -28.71
CA GLY A 567 16.50 17.03 -29.59
C GLY A 567 15.93 15.99 -30.56
N SER A 568 15.52 16.38 -31.77
CA SER A 568 16.23 16.17 -33.07
C SER A 568 16.47 14.69 -33.37
N THR A 569 16.10 14.08 -34.51
CA THR A 569 16.15 14.42 -35.94
C THR A 569 15.10 13.54 -36.67
N THR A 570 14.54 13.82 -37.84
CA THR A 570 15.19 13.74 -39.16
C THR A 570 14.20 14.18 -40.25
N SER A 571 14.75 14.87 -41.25
CA SER A 571 14.17 15.43 -42.47
C SER A 571 13.60 14.42 -43.48
N VAL A 572 12.47 14.76 -44.14
CA VAL A 572 12.20 14.43 -45.55
C VAL A 572 11.46 15.60 -46.23
N THR A 573 11.98 16.00 -47.39
CA THR A 573 11.67 17.12 -48.30
C THR A 573 10.30 17.00 -49.01
N PRO A 574 9.65 18.11 -49.47
CA PRO A 574 8.25 18.13 -49.89
C PRO A 574 8.03 17.93 -51.41
N GLY A 575 6.84 17.44 -51.77
CA GLY A 575 6.39 17.27 -53.15
C GLY A 575 4.93 17.68 -53.38
N ALA A 576 4.79 18.84 -54.02
CA ALA A 576 3.79 19.25 -55.03
C ALA A 576 2.25 19.15 -54.79
N GLY A 577 1.62 20.33 -54.90
CA GLY A 577 0.33 20.57 -55.56
C GLY A 577 -0.91 20.65 -54.66
N ARG A 578 -1.95 21.46 -54.88
CA ARG A 578 -2.26 22.60 -55.76
C ARG A 578 -3.70 23.02 -55.35
N VAL A 579 -4.05 24.31 -55.45
CA VAL A 579 -5.43 24.89 -55.47
C VAL A 579 -6.21 24.86 -54.14
N GLY A 580 -6.90 25.89 -53.63
CA GLY A 580 -7.21 27.25 -54.07
C GLY A 580 -8.53 27.71 -53.39
N GLN A 581 -8.62 29.00 -53.02
CA GLN A 581 -9.85 29.78 -52.70
C GLN A 581 -10.70 29.29 -51.49
N ASN A 582 -11.32 30.12 -50.65
CA ASN A 582 -11.90 31.44 -50.84
C ASN A 582 -12.00 32.20 -49.49
N ARG A 583 -12.29 33.49 -49.63
CA ARG A 583 -12.54 34.53 -48.63
C ARG A 583 -13.42 34.15 -47.44
#